data_AF-R9KYE9-F1
#
_entry.id   AF-R9KYE9-F1
#
_cell.length_a   1.000
_cell.length_b   1.000
_cell.length_c   1.000
_cell.angle_alpha   90.00
_cell.angle_beta   90.00
_cell.angle_gamma   90.00
#
_symmetry.space_group_name_H-M   'P 1'
#
loop_
_entity.id
_entity.type
_entity.pdbx_description
1 polymer ?
#
loop_
_entity_poly.entity_id
_entity_poly.type
_entity_poly.pdbx_seq_one_letter_code
_entity_poly.pdbx_strand_id
1 'polypeptide(L)'
;MKGHLDAEQLKSMDYKSLQALAKDMGVSAAGKAEEIIARIAAVEVDVPEESQLTEEEKAAAEAARQEEERAAEAAAREQEEAAQAAKEAEERAAAEQKAREEAEAAAGLVKVKATTRFLDKQLNQIKDAGEAYSVSRGRAAELAAAGVAEIVG
;
A
#
# COMPACT_ATOMS: atom_id res chain seq x y z
N MET A 1 -20.34 36.07 24.86
CA MET A 1 -19.80 35.17 25.90
C MET A 1 -18.71 34.34 25.24
N LYS A 2 -17.44 34.64 25.52
CA LYS A 2 -16.30 33.92 24.95
C LYS A 2 -15.90 32.87 25.99
N GLY A 3 -16.52 31.70 25.89
CA GLY A 3 -16.13 30.54 26.70
C GLY A 3 -15.00 29.84 25.97
N HIS A 4 -13.94 29.48 26.68
CA HIS A 4 -12.84 28.68 26.13
C HIS A 4 -13.42 27.40 25.54
N LEU A 5 -13.41 27.27 24.21
CA LEU A 5 -13.81 26.02 23.57
C LEU A 5 -12.61 25.08 23.66
N ASP A 6 -12.57 24.29 24.73
CA ASP A 6 -11.54 23.27 24.89
C ASP A 6 -11.59 22.27 23.73
N ALA A 7 -10.43 21.75 23.34
CA ALA A 7 -10.30 20.79 22.26
C ALA A 7 -11.22 19.55 22.44
N GLU A 8 -11.61 19.21 23.67
CA GLU A 8 -12.57 18.14 23.96
C GLU A 8 -14.01 18.49 23.56
N GLN A 9 -14.43 19.75 23.72
CA GLN A 9 -15.73 20.20 23.25
C GLN A 9 -15.78 20.25 21.73
N LEU A 10 -14.69 20.69 21.10
CA LEU A 10 -14.56 20.72 19.64
C LEU A 10 -14.56 19.31 19.03
N LYS A 11 -13.96 18.31 19.70
CA LYS A 11 -14.04 16.88 19.29
C LYS A 11 -15.45 16.31 19.40
N SER A 12 -16.29 16.88 20.26
CA SER A 12 -17.69 16.47 20.42
C SER A 12 -18.64 17.19 19.45
N MET A 13 -18.15 18.17 18.67
CA MET A 13 -18.92 18.88 17.66
C MET A 13 -18.91 18.15 16.32
N ASP A 14 -20.03 18.23 15.61
CA ASP A 14 -20.12 17.73 14.24
C ASP A 14 -19.18 18.50 13.30
N TYR A 15 -18.65 17.81 12.28
CA TYR A 15 -17.75 18.40 11.29
C TYR A 15 -18.31 19.67 10.64
N LYS A 16 -19.62 19.71 10.36
CA LYS A 16 -20.28 20.88 9.77
C LYS A 16 -20.28 22.09 10.71
N SER A 17 -20.42 21.86 12.02
CA SER A 17 -20.35 22.88 13.05
C SER A 17 -18.92 23.40 13.20
N LEU A 18 -17.92 22.50 13.14
CA LEU A 18 -16.51 22.88 13.12
C LEU A 18 -16.15 23.72 11.89
N GLN A 19 -16.63 23.36 10.70
CA GLN A 19 -16.41 24.16 9.49
C GLN A 19 -17.10 25.53 9.55
N ALA A 20 -18.30 25.60 10.12
CA ALA A 20 -19.01 26.86 10.30
C ALA A 20 -18.28 27.77 11.29
N LEU A 21 -17.83 27.21 12.41
CA LEU A 21 -17.08 27.92 13.44
C LEU A 21 -15.71 28.38 12.91
N ALA A 22 -15.01 27.54 12.15
CA ALA A 22 -13.80 27.94 11.45
C ALA A 22 -14.05 29.11 10.49
N LYS A 23 -15.13 29.07 9.67
CA LYS A 23 -15.47 30.17 8.76
C LYS A 23 -15.85 31.46 9.50
N ASP A 24 -16.59 31.35 10.59
CA ASP A 24 -16.99 32.50 11.43
C ASP A 24 -15.77 33.17 12.09
N MET A 25 -14.77 32.35 12.45
CA MET A 25 -13.48 32.81 12.98
C MET A 25 -12.47 33.20 11.88
N GLY A 26 -12.83 33.11 10.59
CA GLY A 26 -11.95 33.45 9.46
C GLY A 26 -10.83 32.44 9.18
N VAL A 27 -10.95 31.21 9.69
CA VAL A 27 -9.94 30.14 9.62
C VAL A 27 -10.31 29.12 8.53
N SER A 28 -9.30 28.52 7.89
CA SER A 28 -9.51 27.53 6.83
C SER A 28 -10.21 26.27 7.35
N ALA A 29 -11.42 26.03 6.84
CA ALA A 29 -12.27 24.87 7.11
C ALA A 29 -11.96 23.64 6.23
N ALA A 30 -10.81 23.65 5.54
CA ALA A 30 -10.35 22.56 4.68
C ALA A 30 -9.48 21.57 5.48
N GLY A 31 -9.71 20.27 5.25
CA GLY A 31 -8.96 19.18 5.91
C GLY A 31 -9.82 18.34 6.86
N LYS A 32 -9.14 17.51 7.65
CA LYS A 32 -9.79 16.61 8.62
C LYS A 32 -10.32 17.39 9.82
N ALA A 33 -11.31 16.82 10.52
CA ALA A 33 -11.93 17.45 11.69
C ALA A 33 -10.89 17.87 12.74
N GLU A 34 -9.92 17.00 13.03
CA GLU A 34 -8.87 17.25 14.02
C GLU A 34 -7.98 18.44 13.67
N GLU A 35 -7.70 18.65 12.38
CA GLU A 35 -6.92 19.79 11.90
C GLU A 35 -7.70 21.09 12.03
N ILE A 36 -9.01 21.05 11.73
CA ILE A 36 -9.90 22.20 11.88
C ILE A 36 -10.00 22.57 13.38
N ILE A 37 -10.14 21.57 14.25
CA ILE A 37 -10.18 21.75 15.71
C ILE A 37 -8.89 22.36 16.23
N ALA A 38 -7.73 21.86 15.82
CA ALA A 38 -6.44 22.39 16.23
C ALA A 38 -6.27 23.85 15.81
N ARG A 39 -6.72 24.21 14.59
CA ARG A 39 -6.66 25.59 14.09
C ARG A 39 -7.63 26.51 14.82
N ILE A 40 -8.84 26.05 15.12
CA ILE A 40 -9.83 26.80 15.93
C ILE A 40 -9.27 27.05 17.33
N ALA A 41 -8.73 26.02 17.98
CA ALA A 41 -8.17 26.11 19.32
C ALA A 41 -6.94 27.03 19.39
N ALA A 42 -6.10 27.02 18.35
CA ALA A 42 -4.94 27.90 18.26
C ALA A 42 -5.31 29.39 18.11
N VAL A 43 -6.48 29.71 17.55
CA VAL A 43 -6.93 31.11 17.40
C VAL A 43 -7.48 31.69 18.72
N GLU A 44 -7.97 30.86 19.65
CA GLU A 44 -8.43 31.33 20.97
C GLU A 44 -7.32 31.52 22.00
N VAL A 45 -6.12 30.96 21.75
CA VAL A 45 -4.94 31.07 22.61
C VAL A 45 -3.89 31.91 21.90
N ASP A 46 -4.09 33.23 21.93
CA ASP A 46 -3.05 34.24 21.72
C ASP A 46 -2.27 34.11 20.38
N VAL A 47 -2.80 34.73 19.32
CA VAL A 47 -1.92 35.30 18.29
C VAL A 47 -1.35 36.56 18.91
N PRO A 48 -0.08 36.61 19.36
CA PRO A 48 0.56 37.90 19.50
C PRO A 48 0.50 38.56 18.12
N GLU A 49 -0.01 39.79 18.07
CA GLU A 49 -0.12 40.61 16.86
C GLU A 49 1.05 40.36 15.91
N GLU A 50 0.75 40.16 14.62
CA GLU A 50 1.71 40.20 13.50
C GLU A 50 2.49 41.54 13.40
N SER A 51 2.37 42.45 14.37
CA SER A 51 3.01 43.76 14.36
C SER A 51 4.29 43.86 15.21
N GLN A 52 4.84 42.75 15.74
CA GLN A 52 6.16 42.73 16.40
C GLN A 52 7.04 41.50 16.09
N LEU A 53 6.81 40.79 14.99
CA LEU A 53 7.79 39.82 14.47
C LEU A 53 8.63 40.49 13.40
N THR A 54 9.94 40.55 13.60
CA THR A 54 10.88 41.07 12.59
C THR A 54 10.78 40.23 11.31
N GLU A 55 11.08 40.81 10.14
CA GLU A 55 11.05 40.10 8.83
C GLU A 55 11.83 38.76 8.85
N GLU A 56 12.78 38.61 9.77
CA GLU A 56 13.60 37.42 9.99
C GLU A 56 12.82 36.21 10.52
N GLU A 57 11.85 36.39 11.42
CA GLU A 57 11.03 35.28 11.96
C GLU A 57 9.95 34.82 10.97
N LYS A 58 9.43 35.73 10.14
CA LYS A 58 8.49 35.38 9.06
C LYS A 58 9.20 34.57 7.97
N ALA A 59 10.44 34.95 7.64
CA ALA A 59 11.28 34.21 6.71
C ALA A 59 11.67 32.82 7.26
N ALA A 60 11.96 32.69 8.56
CA ALA A 60 12.28 31.40 9.18
C ALA A 60 11.09 30.43 9.17
N ALA A 61 9.87 30.92 9.44
CA ALA A 61 8.67 30.09 9.38
C ALA A 61 8.33 29.62 7.95
N GLU A 62 8.56 30.47 6.95
CA GLU A 62 8.35 30.11 5.54
C GLU A 62 9.41 29.11 5.04
N ALA A 63 10.67 29.28 5.44
CA ALA A 63 11.75 28.34 5.14
C ALA A 63 11.48 26.95 5.73
N ALA A 64 11.01 26.89 6.99
CA ALA A 64 10.65 25.63 7.63
C ALA A 64 9.51 24.91 6.91
N ARG A 65 8.48 25.63 6.44
CA ARG A 65 7.38 25.04 5.65
C ARG A 65 7.85 24.52 4.29
N GLN A 66 8.74 25.24 3.60
CA GLN A 66 9.29 24.78 2.33
C GLN A 66 10.17 23.53 2.48
N GLU A 67 10.86 23.39 3.62
CA GLU A 67 11.65 22.19 3.91
C GLU A 67 10.73 20.99 4.19
N GLU A 68 9.65 21.18 4.96
CA GLU A 68 8.65 20.15 5.23
C GLU A 68 7.93 19.71 3.93
N GLU A 69 7.57 20.64 3.07
CA GLU A 69 6.94 20.35 1.77
C GLU A 69 7.89 19.57 0.84
N ARG A 70 9.18 19.93 0.81
CA ARG A 70 10.19 19.18 0.05
C ARG A 70 10.41 17.78 0.60
N ALA A 71 10.39 17.61 1.92
CA ALA A 71 10.49 16.30 2.55
C ALA A 71 9.26 15.42 2.24
N ALA A 72 8.06 16.01 2.24
CA ALA A 72 6.82 15.33 1.88
C ALA A 72 6.81 14.92 0.40
N GLU A 73 7.27 15.79 -0.52
CA GLU A 73 7.34 15.46 -1.95
C GLU A 73 8.39 14.37 -2.23
N ALA A 74 9.54 14.40 -1.55
CA ALA A 74 10.54 13.35 -1.66
C ALA A 74 10.00 11.99 -1.18
N ALA A 75 9.30 11.96 -0.04
CA ALA A 75 8.68 10.75 0.47
C ALA A 75 7.56 10.22 -0.46
N ALA A 76 6.78 11.12 -1.09
CA ALA A 76 5.76 10.73 -2.05
C ALA A 76 6.36 10.11 -3.32
N ARG A 77 7.45 10.68 -3.85
CA ARG A 77 8.17 10.13 -5.01
C ARG A 77 8.77 8.76 -4.72
N GLU A 78 9.34 8.55 -3.53
CA GLU A 78 9.90 7.26 -3.14
C GLU A 78 8.81 6.17 -3.04
N GLN A 79 7.63 6.51 -2.53
CA GLN A 79 6.49 5.59 -2.51
C GLN A 79 5.97 5.27 -3.92
N GLU A 80 5.91 6.26 -4.81
CA GLU A 80 5.49 6.05 -6.20
C GLU A 80 6.48 5.13 -6.95
N GLU A 81 7.78 5.36 -6.79
CA GLU A 81 8.82 4.53 -7.41
C GLU A 81 8.79 3.08 -6.88
N ALA A 82 8.60 2.90 -5.57
CA ALA A 82 8.44 1.57 -4.98
C ALA A 82 7.18 0.85 -5.50
N ALA A 83 6.06 1.57 -5.66
CA ALA A 83 4.83 1.01 -6.22
C ALA A 83 5.00 0.64 -7.71
N GLN A 84 5.73 1.45 -8.48
CA GLN A 84 6.01 1.17 -9.89
C GLN A 84 6.93 -0.04 -10.05
N ALA A 85 7.99 -0.15 -9.23
CA ALA A 85 8.88 -1.29 -9.21
C ALA A 85 8.15 -2.60 -8.86
N ALA A 86 7.20 -2.55 -7.90
CA ALA A 86 6.39 -3.70 -7.54
C ALA A 86 5.49 -4.17 -8.69
N LYS A 87 4.85 -3.23 -9.40
CA LYS A 87 4.03 -3.54 -10.59
C LYS A 87 4.86 -4.13 -11.72
N GLU A 88 6.04 -3.58 -11.99
CA GLU A 88 6.91 -4.12 -13.04
C GLU A 88 7.40 -5.54 -12.70
N ALA A 89 7.70 -5.81 -11.43
CA ALA A 89 8.05 -7.16 -10.98
C ALA A 89 6.89 -8.16 -11.13
N GLU A 90 5.67 -7.76 -10.80
CA GLU A 90 4.46 -8.58 -11.01
C GLU A 90 4.23 -8.87 -12.49
N GLU A 91 4.36 -7.85 -13.35
CA GLU A 91 4.15 -8.00 -14.80
C GLU A 91 5.22 -8.90 -15.43
N ARG A 92 6.48 -8.77 -15.01
CA ARG A 92 7.56 -9.69 -15.42
C ARG A 92 7.31 -11.11 -14.96
N ALA A 93 6.87 -11.32 -13.71
CA ALA A 93 6.55 -12.65 -13.20
C ALA A 93 5.38 -13.29 -13.97
N ALA A 94 4.34 -12.52 -14.30
CA ALA A 94 3.23 -12.99 -15.11
C ALA A 94 3.67 -13.34 -16.54
N ALA A 95 4.51 -12.50 -17.17
CA ALA A 95 5.06 -12.76 -18.49
C ALA A 95 5.93 -14.04 -18.51
N GLU A 96 6.77 -14.24 -17.49
CA GLU A 96 7.60 -15.44 -17.35
C GLU A 96 6.76 -16.71 -17.13
N GLN A 97 5.72 -16.64 -16.28
CA GLN A 97 4.79 -17.76 -16.10
C GLN A 97 4.10 -18.12 -17.41
N LYS A 98 3.59 -17.12 -18.14
CA LYS A 98 2.93 -17.35 -19.43
C LYS A 98 3.90 -17.97 -20.45
N ALA A 99 5.13 -17.47 -20.54
CA ALA A 99 6.15 -18.04 -21.42
C ALA A 99 6.49 -19.50 -21.04
N ARG A 100 6.54 -19.81 -19.74
CA ARG A 100 6.74 -21.18 -19.25
C ARG A 100 5.57 -22.09 -19.63
N GLU A 101 4.33 -21.64 -19.46
CA GLU A 101 3.14 -22.41 -19.84
C GLU A 101 3.06 -22.66 -21.35
N GLU A 102 3.38 -21.65 -22.17
CA GLU A 102 3.46 -21.80 -23.63
C GLU A 102 4.56 -22.80 -24.03
N ALA A 103 5.73 -22.76 -23.37
CA ALA A 103 6.81 -23.72 -23.61
C ALA A 103 6.43 -25.14 -23.19
N GLU A 104 5.76 -25.31 -22.04
CA GLU A 104 5.26 -26.60 -21.57
C GLU A 104 4.20 -27.18 -22.52
N ALA A 105 3.29 -26.33 -23.01
CA ALA A 105 2.29 -26.71 -24.01
C ALA A 105 2.93 -27.11 -25.34
N ALA A 106 3.93 -26.35 -25.82
CA ALA A 106 4.68 -26.68 -27.03
C ALA A 106 5.48 -27.99 -26.89
N ALA A 107 5.97 -28.30 -25.69
CA ALA A 107 6.65 -29.56 -25.37
C ALA A 107 5.68 -30.74 -25.13
N GLY A 108 4.36 -30.51 -25.17
CA GLY A 108 3.35 -31.54 -24.94
C GLY A 108 3.32 -32.07 -23.50
N LEU A 109 3.82 -31.28 -22.55
CA LEU A 109 3.78 -31.60 -21.13
C LEU A 109 2.37 -31.35 -20.57
N VAL A 110 2.03 -32.09 -19.51
CA VAL A 110 0.78 -31.96 -18.76
C VAL A 110 1.10 -31.73 -17.29
N LYS A 111 0.31 -30.90 -16.63
CA LYS A 111 0.42 -30.67 -15.19
C LYS A 111 -0.16 -31.86 -14.44
N VAL A 112 0.57 -32.31 -13.43
CA VAL A 112 0.16 -33.35 -12.48
C VAL A 112 0.35 -32.83 -11.07
N LYS A 113 -0.44 -33.34 -10.13
CA LYS A 113 -0.35 -33.02 -8.70
C LYS A 113 -0.05 -34.29 -7.94
N ALA A 114 1.04 -34.29 -7.18
CA ALA A 114 1.38 -35.42 -6.32
C ALA A 114 0.29 -35.60 -5.24
N THR A 115 -0.23 -36.81 -5.09
CA THR A 115 -1.25 -37.13 -4.09
C THR A 115 -0.61 -37.56 -2.77
N THR A 116 0.59 -38.14 -2.84
CA THR A 116 1.39 -38.55 -1.69
C THR A 116 2.85 -38.18 -1.91
N ARG A 117 3.68 -38.21 -0.86
CA ARG A 117 5.12 -38.01 -0.99
C ARG A 117 5.75 -39.24 -1.66
N PHE A 118 6.49 -39.06 -2.73
CA PHE A 118 7.17 -40.17 -3.42
C PHE A 118 8.52 -39.73 -4.03
N LEU A 119 9.41 -40.69 -4.26
CA LEU A 119 10.65 -40.47 -5.00
C LEU A 119 10.39 -40.68 -6.50
N ASP A 120 10.45 -39.61 -7.28
CA ASP A 120 10.45 -39.72 -8.74
C ASP A 120 11.82 -40.22 -9.20
N LYS A 121 11.88 -41.48 -9.65
CA LYS A 121 13.12 -42.13 -10.08
C LYS A 121 13.68 -41.57 -11.39
N GLN A 122 12.85 -40.97 -12.25
CA GLN A 122 13.33 -40.38 -13.50
C GLN A 122 13.98 -39.02 -13.26
N LEU A 123 13.38 -38.22 -12.38
CA LEU A 123 13.90 -36.89 -12.02
C LEU A 123 14.90 -36.93 -10.86
N ASN A 124 15.04 -38.08 -10.20
CA ASN A 124 15.80 -38.29 -8.98
C ASN A 124 15.48 -37.23 -7.90
N GLN A 125 14.19 -36.95 -7.73
CA GLN A 125 13.66 -35.90 -6.86
C GLN A 125 12.53 -36.44 -6.01
N ILE A 126 12.47 -36.00 -4.75
CA ILE A 126 11.31 -36.25 -3.90
C ILE A 126 10.22 -35.23 -4.27
N LYS A 127 9.02 -35.73 -4.55
CA LYS A 127 7.81 -34.93 -4.72
C LYS A 127 7.00 -35.00 -3.46
N ASP A 128 6.55 -33.87 -2.97
CA ASP A 128 5.72 -33.78 -1.76
C ASP A 128 4.23 -33.86 -2.11
N ALA A 129 3.42 -34.34 -1.16
CA ALA A 129 1.97 -34.40 -1.34
C ALA A 129 1.41 -32.99 -1.56
N GLY A 130 0.63 -32.82 -2.63
CA GLY A 130 0.06 -31.56 -3.07
C GLY A 130 0.91 -30.76 -4.08
N GLU A 131 2.15 -31.17 -4.34
CA GLU A 131 3.05 -30.48 -5.28
C GLU A 131 2.57 -30.63 -6.73
N ALA A 132 2.41 -29.51 -7.45
CA ALA A 132 2.05 -29.49 -8.87
C ALA A 132 3.30 -29.31 -9.75
N TYR A 133 3.44 -30.12 -10.78
CA TYR A 133 4.58 -30.09 -11.70
C TYR A 133 4.20 -30.63 -13.08
N SER A 134 5.01 -30.35 -14.09
CA SER A 134 4.72 -30.72 -15.48
C SER A 134 5.54 -31.93 -15.91
N VAL A 135 4.90 -32.92 -16.54
CA VAL A 135 5.52 -34.14 -17.06
C VAL A 135 4.93 -34.51 -18.41
N SER A 136 5.57 -35.42 -19.16
CA SER A 136 4.98 -35.93 -20.39
C SER A 136 3.68 -36.70 -20.12
N ARG A 137 2.78 -36.77 -21.11
CA ARG A 137 1.50 -37.51 -20.97
C ARG A 137 1.69 -38.98 -20.57
N GLY A 138 2.70 -39.65 -21.14
CA GLY A 138 3.01 -41.04 -20.80
C GLY A 138 3.37 -41.18 -19.32
N ARG A 139 4.23 -40.29 -18.82
CA ARG A 139 4.64 -40.27 -17.41
C ARG A 139 3.47 -39.94 -16.49
N ALA A 140 2.63 -38.99 -16.87
CA ALA A 140 1.43 -38.64 -16.12
C ALA A 140 0.52 -39.86 -15.91
N ALA A 141 0.34 -40.68 -16.96
CA ALA A 141 -0.44 -41.92 -16.87
C ALA A 141 0.22 -42.97 -15.95
N GLU A 142 1.54 -43.11 -15.97
CA GLU A 142 2.27 -44.02 -15.06
C GLU A 142 2.09 -43.60 -13.59
N LEU A 143 2.21 -42.30 -13.30
CA LEU A 143 2.07 -41.76 -11.96
C LEU A 143 0.63 -41.89 -11.44
N ALA A 144 -0.35 -41.67 -12.32
CA ALA A 144 -1.78 -41.89 -12.02
C ALA A 144 -2.10 -43.36 -11.80
N ALA A 145 -1.56 -44.27 -12.62
CA ALA A 145 -1.73 -45.70 -12.43
C ALA A 145 -1.09 -46.21 -11.13
N ALA A 146 0.02 -45.61 -10.72
CA ALA A 146 0.65 -45.88 -9.44
C ALA A 146 -0.05 -45.22 -8.24
N GLY A 147 -1.05 -44.36 -8.47
CA GLY A 147 -1.78 -43.64 -7.42
C GLY A 147 -0.92 -42.62 -6.66
N VAL A 148 0.23 -42.20 -7.22
CA VAL A 148 1.14 -41.26 -6.56
C VAL A 148 0.94 -39.81 -7.00
N ALA A 149 0.32 -39.59 -8.18
CA ALA A 149 -0.05 -38.27 -8.66
C ALA A 149 -1.31 -38.35 -9.54
N GLU A 150 -2.04 -37.24 -9.64
CA GLU A 150 -3.22 -37.09 -10.48
C GLU A 150 -2.99 -36.02 -11.56
N ILE A 151 -3.61 -36.16 -12.73
CA ILE A 151 -3.51 -35.17 -13.81
C ILE A 151 -4.40 -33.97 -13.46
N VAL A 152 -3.81 -32.80 -13.36
CA VAL A 152 -4.50 -31.52 -13.14
C VAL A 152 -4.44 -30.73 -14.44
N GLY A 153 -5.53 -30.82 -15.21
CA GLY A 153 -5.72 -30.08 -16.46
C GLY A 153 -6.31 -28.69 -16.22
#